data_AF-A0A260A867-F1
#
_entry.id   AF-A0A260A867-F1
#
_cell.length_a   1.000
_cell.length_b   1.000
_cell.length_c   1.000
_cell.angle_alpha   90.00
_cell.angle_beta   90.00
_cell.angle_gamma   90.00
#
_symmetry.space_group_name_H-M   'P 1'
#
loop_
_entity.id
_entity.type
_entity.pdbx_description
1 polymer ?
#
loop_
_entity_poly.entity_id
_entity_poly.type
_entity_poly.pdbx_seq_one_letter_code
_entity_poly.pdbx_strand_id
1 'polypeptide(L)'
;MFSRNGNDITASFPDVAAALSDTTAGRSVTLDGELVALDSGGRPDFGLLQRRMHVARPSAALLRSTPVTYFVFDVLDVDGESVRTLPYTQRRALLEGLGVADGRRVQVPPTMTGVDGETLMGIAADNGIEGVVAKKAESVYRSGIRSPSWIKVPIRNTREGVICGWVPTGGRAGGTLAALLLGAYDEAGELVYIGRVGTGFTDRMRRELRSALTERTRPDSALHGPVPRTDAVGVSWVTPELVATVEYREQSATGRLRHPAFKGIRSDIAPRDVVT
;
A
#
# COMPACT_ATOMS: atom_id res chain seq x y z
N MET A 1 -6.09 -24.16 -1.36
CA MET A 1 -5.49 -22.84 -1.07
C MET A 1 -6.38 -22.09 -0.10
N PHE A 2 -5.83 -21.54 0.97
CA PHE A 2 -6.61 -20.84 2.00
C PHE A 2 -6.14 -19.39 2.16
N SER A 3 -7.09 -18.48 2.35
CA SER A 3 -6.78 -17.09 2.72
C SER A 3 -6.28 -16.99 4.16
N ARG A 4 -5.73 -15.83 4.53
CA ARG A 4 -5.32 -15.51 5.90
C ARG A 4 -6.40 -15.79 6.97
N ASN A 5 -7.68 -15.67 6.61
CA ASN A 5 -8.81 -15.88 7.52
C ASN A 5 -9.36 -17.32 7.46
N GLY A 6 -8.67 -18.24 6.79
CA GLY A 6 -9.07 -19.66 6.69
C GLY A 6 -10.13 -19.96 5.61
N ASN A 7 -10.57 -18.97 4.83
CA ASN A 7 -11.51 -19.23 3.72
C ASN A 7 -10.79 -19.98 2.60
N ASP A 8 -11.41 -21.05 2.08
CA ASP A 8 -10.95 -21.72 0.87
C ASP A 8 -11.16 -20.81 -0.35
N ILE A 9 -10.07 -20.49 -1.04
CA ILE A 9 -10.05 -19.61 -2.22
C ILE A 9 -9.59 -20.35 -3.48
N THR A 10 -9.50 -21.68 -3.44
CA THR A 10 -8.95 -22.49 -4.53
C THR A 10 -9.70 -22.26 -5.84
N ALA A 11 -11.04 -22.21 -5.79
CA ALA A 11 -11.87 -21.99 -6.98
C ALA A 11 -11.73 -20.57 -7.57
N SER A 12 -11.33 -19.59 -6.77
CA SER A 12 -11.13 -18.19 -7.21
C SER A 12 -9.82 -17.99 -7.96
N PHE A 13 -8.84 -18.87 -7.74
CA PHE A 13 -7.50 -18.82 -8.35
C PHE A 13 -7.12 -20.17 -9.00
N PRO A 14 -7.93 -20.68 -9.95
CA PRO A 14 -7.72 -22.01 -10.53
C PRO A 14 -6.42 -22.09 -11.35
N ASP A 15 -5.98 -20.96 -11.92
CA ASP A 15 -4.73 -20.81 -12.66
C ASP A 15 -3.49 -20.94 -11.76
N VAL A 16 -3.57 -20.47 -10.53
CA VAL A 16 -2.50 -20.63 -9.53
C VAL A 16 -2.54 -22.02 -8.92
N ALA A 17 -3.74 -22.52 -8.60
CA ALA A 17 -3.91 -23.87 -8.05
C ALA A 17 -3.35 -24.94 -9.00
N ALA A 18 -3.65 -24.85 -10.31
CA ALA A 18 -3.10 -25.75 -11.31
C ALA A 18 -1.56 -25.67 -11.36
N ALA A 19 -0.99 -24.46 -11.40
CA ALA A 19 0.47 -24.29 -11.41
C ALA A 19 1.14 -24.86 -10.16
N LEU A 20 0.53 -24.70 -8.98
CA LEU A 20 1.02 -25.31 -7.74
C LEU A 20 0.96 -26.85 -7.82
N SER A 21 -0.14 -27.43 -8.33
CA SER A 21 -0.24 -28.88 -8.50
C SER A 21 0.82 -29.44 -9.44
N ASP A 22 1.12 -28.73 -10.53
CA ASP A 22 2.14 -29.13 -11.49
C ASP A 22 3.55 -29.03 -10.89
N THR A 23 3.86 -27.89 -10.26
CA THR A 23 5.21 -27.59 -9.75
C THR A 23 5.58 -28.38 -8.50
N THR A 24 4.61 -28.81 -7.69
CA THR A 24 4.90 -29.69 -6.55
C THR A 24 5.06 -31.15 -6.94
N ALA A 25 4.73 -31.53 -8.18
CA ALA A 25 4.89 -32.87 -8.73
C ALA A 25 4.35 -33.99 -7.80
N GLY A 26 3.22 -33.74 -7.14
CA GLY A 26 2.57 -34.69 -6.22
C GLY A 26 3.12 -34.71 -4.80
N ARG A 27 4.13 -33.89 -4.47
CA ARG A 27 4.61 -33.73 -3.09
C ARG A 27 3.56 -33.03 -2.23
N SER A 28 3.46 -33.47 -0.97
CA SER A 28 2.64 -32.78 0.03
C SER A 28 3.43 -31.61 0.58
N VAL A 29 2.99 -30.37 0.34
CA VAL A 29 3.66 -29.18 0.87
C VAL A 29 2.67 -28.16 1.40
N THR A 30 3.05 -27.47 2.46
CA THR A 30 2.36 -26.25 2.91
C THR A 30 3.25 -25.05 2.66
N LEU A 31 2.82 -24.16 1.78
CA LEU A 31 3.54 -22.96 1.38
C LEU A 31 2.88 -21.71 1.98
N ASP A 32 3.69 -20.71 2.31
CA ASP A 32 3.22 -19.38 2.72
C ASP A 32 3.72 -18.32 1.73
N GLY A 33 2.83 -17.40 1.35
CA GLY A 33 3.06 -16.54 0.19
C GLY A 33 1.97 -15.49 -0.01
N GLU A 34 2.19 -14.63 -1.01
CA GLU A 34 1.27 -13.55 -1.38
C GLU A 34 0.75 -13.75 -2.81
N LEU A 35 -0.56 -13.61 -3.01
CA LEU A 35 -1.14 -13.51 -4.35
C LEU A 35 -1.06 -12.06 -4.82
N VAL A 36 -0.45 -11.84 -5.98
CA VAL A 36 -0.16 -10.51 -6.51
C VAL A 36 -0.62 -10.42 -7.96
N ALA A 37 -1.32 -9.35 -8.30
CA ALA A 37 -1.48 -8.92 -9.68
C ALA A 37 -0.44 -7.85 -9.98
N LEU A 38 0.20 -7.92 -11.15
CA LEU A 38 1.22 -6.96 -11.58
C LEU A 38 0.65 -6.00 -12.63
N ASP A 39 1.03 -4.73 -12.55
CA ASP A 39 0.75 -3.74 -13.59
C ASP A 39 1.60 -3.98 -14.86
N SER A 40 1.43 -3.14 -15.88
CA SER A 40 2.20 -3.24 -17.13
C SER A 40 3.71 -3.01 -16.95
N GLY A 41 4.13 -2.41 -15.84
CA GLY A 41 5.53 -2.22 -15.46
C GLY A 41 6.08 -3.35 -14.57
N GLY A 42 5.28 -4.39 -14.29
CA GLY A 42 5.69 -5.50 -13.43
C GLY A 42 5.63 -5.20 -11.93
N ARG A 43 4.95 -4.13 -11.51
CA ARG A 43 4.82 -3.74 -10.10
C ARG A 43 3.56 -4.30 -9.47
N PRO A 44 3.57 -4.70 -8.19
CA PRO A 44 2.36 -5.12 -7.48
C PRO A 44 1.27 -4.03 -7.51
N ASP A 45 0.07 -4.39 -7.99
CA ASP A 45 -1.11 -3.53 -8.00
C ASP A 45 -2.27 -4.24 -7.28
N PHE A 46 -2.54 -3.81 -6.05
CA PHE A 46 -3.64 -4.34 -5.25
C PHE A 46 -5.01 -4.01 -5.86
N GLY A 47 -5.18 -2.84 -6.48
CA GLY A 47 -6.43 -2.46 -7.14
C GLY A 47 -6.75 -3.35 -8.34
N LEU A 48 -5.73 -3.81 -9.05
CA LEU A 48 -5.87 -4.81 -10.09
C LEU A 48 -6.26 -6.17 -9.51
N LEU A 49 -5.62 -6.61 -8.42
CA LEU A 49 -5.96 -7.86 -7.73
C LEU A 49 -7.40 -7.88 -7.21
N GLN A 50 -7.93 -6.74 -6.74
CA GLN A 50 -9.30 -6.64 -6.23
C GLN A 50 -10.36 -7.09 -7.26
N ARG A 51 -10.06 -7.02 -8.56
CA ARG A 51 -10.95 -7.55 -9.62
C ARG A 51 -11.16 -9.08 -9.52
N ARG A 52 -10.28 -9.80 -8.82
CA ARG A 52 -10.33 -11.26 -8.63
C ARG A 52 -10.84 -11.69 -7.24
N MET A 53 -10.64 -10.89 -6.18
CA MET A 53 -10.79 -11.32 -4.78
C MET A 53 -12.19 -11.84 -4.39
N HIS A 54 -13.25 -11.32 -5.01
CA HIS A 54 -14.65 -11.70 -4.70
C HIS A 54 -15.32 -12.51 -5.81
N VAL A 55 -14.54 -13.06 -6.74
CA VAL A 55 -15.05 -13.86 -7.84
C VAL A 55 -14.75 -15.33 -7.57
N ALA A 56 -15.78 -16.06 -7.12
CA ALA A 56 -15.63 -17.46 -6.71
C ALA A 56 -15.19 -18.40 -7.85
N ARG A 57 -15.55 -18.09 -9.10
CA ARG A 57 -15.16 -18.83 -10.31
C ARG A 57 -14.93 -17.83 -11.46
N PRO A 58 -13.69 -17.35 -11.68
CA PRO A 58 -13.41 -16.36 -12.71
C PRO A 58 -13.60 -16.93 -14.12
N SER A 59 -14.12 -16.11 -15.03
CA SER A 59 -14.20 -16.47 -16.44
C SER A 59 -12.81 -16.51 -17.08
N ALA A 60 -12.64 -17.25 -18.17
CA ALA A 60 -11.39 -17.28 -18.92
C ALA A 60 -10.94 -15.88 -19.38
N ALA A 61 -11.89 -14.98 -19.67
CA ALA A 61 -11.59 -13.59 -20.00
C ALA A 61 -10.98 -12.83 -18.82
N LEU A 62 -11.55 -12.98 -17.61
CA LEU A 62 -11.02 -12.34 -16.40
C LEU A 62 -9.64 -12.89 -16.00
N LEU A 63 -9.42 -14.20 -16.16
CA LEU A 63 -8.11 -14.83 -15.94
C LEU A 63 -7.02 -14.22 -16.85
N ARG A 64 -7.36 -13.91 -18.11
CA ARG A 64 -6.44 -13.29 -19.07
C ARG A 64 -6.21 -11.80 -18.79
N SER A 65 -7.26 -11.05 -18.43
CA SER A 65 -7.15 -9.61 -18.19
C SER A 65 -6.52 -9.26 -16.85
N THR A 66 -6.59 -10.17 -15.88
CA THR A 66 -6.04 -10.00 -14.53
C THR A 66 -5.27 -11.27 -14.15
N PRO A 67 -4.07 -11.46 -14.73
CA PRO A 67 -3.17 -12.53 -14.32
C PRO A 67 -2.74 -12.31 -12.87
N VAL A 68 -2.68 -13.40 -12.10
CA VAL A 68 -2.19 -13.40 -10.73
C VAL A 68 -0.98 -14.33 -10.63
N THR A 69 -0.01 -13.93 -9.83
CA THR A 69 1.20 -14.69 -9.49
C THR A 69 1.23 -14.90 -7.98
N TYR A 70 1.57 -16.11 -7.54
CA TYR A 70 1.77 -16.45 -6.15
C TYR A 70 3.26 -16.39 -5.82
N PHE A 71 3.63 -15.41 -5.00
CA PHE A 71 4.99 -15.20 -4.53
C PHE A 71 5.17 -15.93 -3.20
N VAL A 72 5.84 -17.08 -3.24
CA VAL A 72 6.09 -17.96 -2.10
C VAL A 72 7.33 -17.50 -1.33
N PHE A 73 7.19 -17.27 -0.03
CA PHE A 73 8.27 -16.73 0.80
C PHE A 73 8.59 -17.59 2.04
N ASP A 74 7.85 -18.67 2.29
CA ASP A 74 8.15 -19.66 3.34
C ASP A 74 7.54 -21.03 3.02
N VAL A 75 8.03 -22.06 3.69
CA VAL A 75 7.48 -23.43 3.66
C VAL A 75 7.30 -23.90 5.09
N LEU A 76 6.15 -24.51 5.36
CA LEU A 76 5.72 -24.88 6.71
C LEU A 76 5.63 -26.39 6.92
N ASP A 77 5.44 -27.15 5.83
CA ASP A 77 5.34 -28.61 5.82
C ASP A 77 5.88 -29.15 4.51
N VAL A 78 6.62 -30.26 4.57
CA VAL A 78 7.15 -30.97 3.40
C VAL A 78 6.99 -32.46 3.63
N ASP A 79 6.30 -33.14 2.70
CA ASP A 79 6.05 -34.58 2.69
C ASP A 79 5.46 -35.10 4.02
N GLY A 80 4.61 -34.29 4.67
CA GLY A 80 3.94 -34.62 5.93
C GLY A 80 4.72 -34.25 7.19
N GLU A 81 5.95 -33.74 7.04
CA GLU A 81 6.79 -33.29 8.14
C GLU A 81 6.73 -31.77 8.31
N SER A 82 6.35 -31.33 9.52
CA SER A 82 6.28 -29.91 9.84
C SER A 82 7.67 -29.33 10.08
N VAL A 83 8.04 -28.33 9.27
CA VAL A 83 9.33 -27.63 9.36
C VAL A 83 9.25 -26.29 10.10
N ARG A 84 8.09 -25.97 10.70
CA ARG A 84 7.82 -24.69 11.38
C ARG A 84 8.81 -24.37 12.52
N THR A 85 9.36 -25.38 13.17
CA THR A 85 10.32 -25.25 14.28
C THR A 85 11.75 -25.01 13.81
N LEU A 86 12.05 -25.18 12.52
CA LEU A 86 13.37 -24.88 11.97
C LEU A 86 13.59 -23.35 11.89
N PRO A 87 14.84 -22.87 11.97
CA PRO A 87 15.22 -21.51 11.60
C PRO A 87 14.69 -21.08 10.23
N TYR A 88 14.40 -19.78 10.06
CA TYR A 88 13.91 -19.24 8.78
C TYR A 88 14.87 -19.53 7.63
N THR A 89 16.19 -19.44 7.85
CA THR A 89 17.21 -19.76 6.85
C THR A 89 17.13 -21.21 6.35
N GLN A 90 16.87 -22.16 7.26
CA GLN A 90 16.71 -23.57 6.90
C GLN A 90 15.40 -23.81 6.14
N ARG A 91 14.28 -23.24 6.60
CA ARG A 91 13.01 -23.31 5.85
C ARG A 91 13.14 -22.68 4.47
N ARG A 92 13.87 -21.57 4.37
CA ARG A 92 14.11 -20.89 3.11
C ARG A 92 14.91 -21.76 2.13
N ALA A 93 15.98 -22.39 2.59
CA ALA A 93 16.76 -23.33 1.78
C ALA A 93 15.91 -24.54 1.33
N LEU A 94 15.05 -25.05 2.20
CA LEU A 94 14.09 -26.10 1.83
C LEU A 94 13.15 -25.63 0.73
N LEU A 95 12.53 -24.45 0.87
CA LEU A 95 11.63 -23.87 -0.14
C LEU A 95 12.32 -23.73 -1.49
N GLU A 96 13.54 -23.20 -1.53
CA GLU A 96 14.31 -23.05 -2.78
C GLU A 96 14.63 -24.41 -3.41
N GLY A 97 14.97 -25.41 -2.58
CA GLY A 97 15.21 -26.78 -3.02
C GLY A 97 13.97 -27.54 -3.50
N LEU A 98 12.75 -27.07 -3.20
CA LEU A 98 11.52 -27.70 -3.70
C LEU A 98 11.30 -27.47 -5.21
N GLY A 99 11.90 -26.43 -5.80
CA GLY A 99 11.74 -26.14 -7.22
C GLY A 99 10.32 -25.74 -7.63
N VAL A 100 9.53 -25.15 -6.72
CA VAL A 100 8.11 -24.81 -6.96
C VAL A 100 7.90 -23.62 -7.91
N ALA A 101 8.95 -22.89 -8.28
CA ALA A 101 8.83 -21.73 -9.15
C ALA A 101 8.70 -22.16 -10.63
N ASP A 102 7.66 -21.67 -11.31
CA ASP A 102 7.47 -21.87 -12.77
C ASP A 102 7.86 -20.61 -13.59
N GLY A 103 8.34 -19.56 -12.91
CA GLY A 103 8.69 -18.28 -13.52
C GLY A 103 7.50 -17.44 -13.97
N ARG A 104 6.26 -17.86 -13.69
CA ARG A 104 5.04 -17.23 -14.21
C ARG A 104 3.94 -17.11 -13.16
N ARG A 105 3.32 -18.23 -12.75
CA ARG A 105 2.21 -18.29 -11.79
C ARG A 105 2.67 -18.54 -10.37
N VAL A 106 3.82 -19.18 -10.19
CA VAL A 106 4.45 -19.42 -8.89
C VAL A 106 5.88 -18.91 -8.97
N GLN A 107 6.21 -18.00 -8.06
CA GLN A 107 7.55 -17.45 -7.96
C GLN A 107 8.05 -17.54 -6.53
N VAL A 108 9.36 -17.67 -6.39
CA VAL A 108 10.04 -17.70 -5.10
C VAL A 108 11.00 -16.50 -5.10
N PRO A 109 10.59 -15.30 -4.63
CA PRO A 109 11.45 -14.12 -4.61
C PRO A 109 12.76 -14.39 -3.87
N PRO A 110 13.89 -13.83 -4.31
CA PRO A 110 15.16 -14.00 -3.62
C PRO A 110 15.13 -13.33 -2.24
N THR A 111 15.91 -13.85 -1.30
CA THR A 111 16.16 -13.20 -0.01
C THR A 111 17.51 -12.51 -0.03
N MET A 112 17.57 -11.28 0.49
CA MET A 112 18.82 -10.53 0.59
C MET A 112 19.37 -10.66 2.01
N THR A 113 20.65 -11.03 2.12
CA THR A 113 21.41 -11.06 3.39
C THR A 113 22.71 -10.28 3.21
N GLY A 114 23.23 -9.70 4.29
CA GLY A 114 24.47 -8.91 4.25
C GLY A 114 24.36 -7.55 3.56
N VAL A 115 23.17 -7.15 3.11
CA VAL A 115 22.86 -5.81 2.61
C VAL A 115 22.22 -5.01 3.75
N ASP A 116 22.64 -3.76 3.92
CA ASP A 116 22.03 -2.88 4.91
C ASP A 116 20.57 -2.56 4.54
N GLY A 117 19.75 -2.28 5.56
CA GLY A 117 18.32 -2.09 5.38
C GLY A 117 17.96 -0.84 4.58
N GLU A 118 18.79 0.21 4.63
CA GLU A 118 18.53 1.47 3.92
C GLU A 118 18.71 1.28 2.42
N THR A 119 19.78 0.59 2.00
CA THR A 119 19.99 0.18 0.61
C THR A 119 18.83 -0.67 0.08
N LEU A 120 18.36 -1.66 0.85
CA LEU A 120 17.22 -2.48 0.44
C LEU A 120 15.92 -1.67 0.30
N MET A 121 15.72 -0.68 1.18
CA MET A 121 14.59 0.22 1.10
C MET A 121 14.67 1.13 -0.13
N GLY A 122 15.86 1.63 -0.48
CA GLY A 122 16.09 2.38 -1.72
C GLY A 122 15.76 1.55 -2.97
N ILE A 123 16.29 0.33 -3.05
CA ILE A 123 16.00 -0.60 -4.15
C ILE A 123 14.50 -0.90 -4.24
N ALA A 124 13.84 -1.16 -3.10
CA ALA A 124 12.41 -1.39 -3.08
C ALA A 124 11.61 -0.16 -3.56
N ALA A 125 12.06 1.06 -3.22
CA ALA A 125 11.42 2.29 -3.65
C ALA A 125 11.58 2.54 -5.15
N ASP A 126 12.79 2.36 -5.68
CA ASP A 126 13.09 2.51 -7.11
C ASP A 126 12.30 1.52 -7.97
N ASN A 127 11.96 0.36 -7.42
CA ASN A 127 11.15 -0.66 -8.08
C ASN A 127 9.65 -0.55 -7.77
N GLY A 128 9.21 0.49 -7.06
CA GLY A 128 7.80 0.72 -6.72
C GLY A 128 7.17 -0.37 -5.84
N ILE A 129 7.98 -1.04 -5.02
CA ILE A 129 7.54 -2.06 -4.06
C ILE A 129 7.06 -1.34 -2.78
N GLU A 130 6.00 -1.85 -2.12
CA GLU A 130 5.40 -1.22 -0.93
C GLU A 130 6.36 -1.11 0.27
N GLY A 131 7.43 -1.90 0.27
CA GLY A 131 8.42 -1.99 1.34
C GLY A 131 9.02 -3.37 1.45
N VAL A 132 9.70 -3.62 2.57
CA VAL A 132 10.38 -4.88 2.83
C VAL A 132 9.81 -5.57 4.06
N VAL A 133 9.99 -6.89 4.13
CA VAL A 133 9.72 -7.67 5.35
C VAL A 133 11.05 -8.23 5.84
N ALA A 134 11.55 -7.66 6.94
CA ALA A 134 12.74 -8.17 7.61
C ALA A 134 12.35 -9.36 8.49
N LYS A 135 12.96 -10.53 8.23
CA LYS A 135 12.74 -11.76 9.01
C LYS A 135 14.03 -12.12 9.75
N LYS A 136 13.95 -12.34 11.06
CA LYS A 136 15.10 -12.79 11.85
C LYS A 136 15.52 -14.20 11.39
N ALA A 137 16.77 -14.35 10.96
CA ALA A 137 17.32 -15.58 10.37
C ALA A 137 17.04 -16.84 11.21
N GLU A 138 17.27 -16.75 12.52
CA GLU A 138 17.11 -17.86 13.46
C GLU A 138 15.69 -17.98 14.05
N SER A 139 14.69 -17.31 13.45
CA SER A 139 13.32 -17.39 13.95
C SER A 139 12.53 -18.57 13.41
N VAL A 140 11.85 -19.25 14.33
CA VAL A 140 10.82 -20.26 14.01
C VAL A 140 9.54 -19.60 13.49
N TYR A 141 8.74 -20.35 12.74
CA TYR A 141 7.43 -19.89 12.28
C TYR A 141 6.39 -20.02 13.40
N ARG A 142 5.65 -18.94 13.69
CA ARG A 142 4.62 -18.91 14.74
C ARG A 142 3.24 -18.65 14.13
N SER A 143 2.52 -19.73 13.83
CA SER A 143 1.19 -19.68 13.20
C SER A 143 0.21 -18.82 14.00
N GLY A 144 -0.49 -17.92 13.30
CA GLY A 144 -1.52 -17.05 13.90
C GLY A 144 -1.00 -15.94 14.82
N ILE A 145 0.31 -15.82 15.04
CA ILE A 145 0.91 -14.85 15.96
C ILE A 145 1.64 -13.75 15.19
N ARG A 146 1.37 -12.49 15.54
CA ARG A 146 2.17 -11.34 15.09
C ARG A 146 3.50 -11.32 15.85
N SER A 147 4.49 -12.01 15.32
CA SER A 147 5.82 -12.14 15.93
C SER A 147 6.68 -10.88 15.72
N PRO A 148 7.50 -10.46 16.71
CA PRO A 148 8.50 -9.41 16.52
C PRO A 148 9.65 -9.85 15.60
N SER A 149 9.76 -11.15 15.30
CA SER A 149 10.79 -11.67 14.39
C SER A 149 10.54 -11.31 12.92
N TRP A 150 9.32 -10.87 12.58
CA TRP A 150 8.93 -10.46 11.24
C TRP A 150 8.47 -9.00 11.29
N ILE A 151 9.29 -8.11 10.75
CA ILE A 151 9.06 -6.67 10.78
C ILE A 151 8.75 -6.22 9.37
N LYS A 152 7.50 -5.82 9.11
CA LYS A 152 7.14 -5.10 7.89
C LYS A 152 7.65 -3.67 8.02
N VAL A 153 8.54 -3.28 7.13
CA VAL A 153 9.07 -1.93 7.00
C VAL A 153 8.50 -1.35 5.70
N PRO A 154 7.35 -0.66 5.76
CA PRO A 154 6.77 -0.06 4.57
C PRO A 154 7.61 1.13 4.11
N ILE A 155 7.75 1.30 2.79
CA ILE A 155 8.21 2.55 2.22
C ILE A 155 7.11 3.59 2.44
N ARG A 156 7.54 4.74 2.94
CA ARG A 156 6.68 5.85 3.31
C ARG A 156 7.07 7.00 2.41
N ASN A 157 6.30 7.18 1.35
CA ASN A 157 6.53 8.30 0.45
C ASN A 157 6.06 9.57 1.15
N THR A 158 6.84 10.64 1.06
CA THR A 158 6.40 11.97 1.50
C THR A 158 6.20 12.86 0.30
N ARG A 159 5.20 13.72 0.37
CA ARG A 159 4.97 14.77 -0.63
C ARG A 159 4.41 16.01 0.04
N GLU A 160 4.70 17.15 -0.54
CA GLU A 160 4.07 18.42 -0.22
C GLU A 160 2.69 18.54 -0.85
N GLY A 161 1.78 19.23 -0.17
CA GLY A 161 0.47 19.57 -0.68
C GLY A 161 0.05 20.94 -0.17
N VAL A 162 -0.46 21.79 -1.07
CA VAL A 162 -1.01 23.08 -0.73
C VAL A 162 -2.38 22.89 -0.09
N ILE A 163 -2.59 23.45 1.10
CA ILE A 163 -3.86 23.34 1.80
C ILE A 163 -4.87 24.25 1.12
N CYS A 164 -5.90 23.64 0.54
CA CYS A 164 -6.95 24.33 -0.23
C CYS A 164 -8.27 24.45 0.55
N GLY A 165 -8.44 23.63 1.59
CA GLY A 165 -9.62 23.65 2.44
C GLY A 165 -9.50 22.68 3.61
N TRP A 166 -10.47 22.72 4.51
CA TRP A 166 -10.54 21.79 5.64
C TRP A 166 -11.98 21.37 5.92
N VAL A 167 -12.11 20.18 6.49
CA VAL A 167 -13.40 19.60 6.91
C VAL A 167 -13.47 19.64 8.43
N PRO A 168 -14.49 20.28 9.02
CA PRO A 168 -14.77 20.22 10.46
C PRO A 168 -15.39 18.89 10.88
N THR A 169 -15.17 18.48 12.14
CA THR A 169 -15.92 17.38 12.77
C THR A 169 -17.39 17.79 12.96
N GLY A 170 -18.33 16.89 12.68
CA GLY A 170 -19.77 17.18 12.85
C GLY A 170 -20.39 18.15 11.84
N GLY A 171 -19.68 18.48 10.73
CA GLY A 171 -20.16 19.44 9.72
C GLY A 171 -19.76 20.88 10.03
N ARG A 172 -20.28 21.85 9.27
CA ARG A 172 -19.81 23.26 9.25
C ARG A 172 -19.90 24.03 10.59
N ALA A 173 -20.58 23.48 11.60
CA ALA A 173 -20.78 24.13 12.89
C ALA A 173 -19.69 23.73 13.91
N GLY A 174 -18.63 24.54 14.04
CA GLY A 174 -17.84 24.66 15.28
C GLY A 174 -16.91 23.49 15.66
N GLY A 175 -16.90 22.39 14.92
CA GLY A 175 -16.07 21.22 15.19
C GLY A 175 -14.55 21.45 15.11
N THR A 176 -13.79 20.48 15.60
CA THR A 176 -12.34 20.40 15.41
C THR A 176 -12.00 20.09 13.95
N LEU A 177 -10.75 20.33 13.53
CA LEU A 177 -10.30 19.94 12.19
C LEU A 177 -10.36 18.41 12.06
N ALA A 178 -11.18 17.89 11.13
CA ALA A 178 -11.29 16.47 10.82
C ALA A 178 -10.31 16.06 9.71
N ALA A 179 -10.26 16.86 8.62
CA ALA A 179 -9.40 16.59 7.48
C ALA A 179 -8.98 17.88 6.75
N LEU A 180 -7.91 17.79 5.94
CA LEU A 180 -7.50 18.81 4.98
C LEU A 180 -7.76 18.35 3.55
N LEU A 181 -8.04 19.29 2.65
CA LEU A 181 -8.01 19.11 1.21
C LEU A 181 -6.70 19.70 0.68
N LEU A 182 -6.01 18.91 -0.13
CA LEU A 182 -4.70 19.25 -0.67
C LEU A 182 -4.77 19.43 -2.18
N GLY A 183 -3.99 20.39 -2.68
CA GLY A 183 -3.72 20.57 -4.10
C GLY A 183 -2.22 20.66 -4.41
N ALA A 184 -1.89 20.57 -5.68
CA ALA A 184 -0.58 20.87 -6.25
C ALA A 184 -0.77 21.55 -7.61
N TYR A 185 0.21 22.34 -8.04
CA TYR A 185 0.16 23.03 -9.33
C TYR A 185 0.56 22.08 -10.46
N ASP A 186 -0.25 22.02 -11.51
CA ASP A 186 0.06 21.26 -12.71
C ASP A 186 0.98 22.06 -13.66
N GLU A 187 1.33 21.46 -14.80
CA GLU A 187 2.18 22.10 -15.84
C GLU A 187 1.56 23.37 -16.43
N ALA A 188 0.23 23.53 -16.36
CA ALA A 188 -0.48 24.73 -16.79
C ALA A 188 -0.47 25.84 -15.72
N GLY A 189 0.07 25.55 -14.53
CA GLY A 189 0.08 26.48 -13.40
C GLY A 189 -1.26 26.54 -12.64
N GLU A 190 -2.13 25.56 -12.87
CA GLU A 190 -3.44 25.43 -12.23
C GLU A 190 -3.35 24.58 -10.97
N LEU A 191 -4.01 25.02 -9.89
CA LEU A 191 -3.97 24.31 -8.60
C LEU A 191 -4.97 23.15 -8.62
N VAL A 192 -4.52 21.92 -8.84
CA VAL A 192 -5.39 20.74 -8.97
C VAL A 192 -5.46 19.90 -7.70
N TYR A 193 -6.57 19.18 -7.52
CA TYR A 193 -6.83 18.40 -6.30
C TYR A 193 -6.03 17.09 -6.26
N ILE A 194 -5.19 16.93 -5.23
CA ILE A 194 -4.33 15.74 -5.05
C ILE A 194 -4.79 14.83 -3.91
N GLY A 195 -5.78 15.22 -3.11
CA GLY A 195 -6.38 14.32 -2.14
C GLY A 195 -6.83 14.95 -0.83
N ARG A 196 -7.38 14.10 0.04
CA ARG A 196 -7.87 14.45 1.38
C ARG A 196 -7.08 13.70 2.44
N VAL A 197 -6.65 14.40 3.48
CA VAL A 197 -5.91 13.82 4.61
C VAL A 197 -6.67 13.99 5.92
N GLY A 198 -7.04 12.88 6.56
CA GLY A 198 -7.82 12.86 7.82
C GLY A 198 -7.05 12.34 9.05
N THR A 199 -5.85 11.80 8.85
CA THR A 199 -5.02 11.16 9.89
C THR A 199 -3.67 11.87 10.03
N GLY A 200 -2.91 11.55 11.09
CA GLY A 200 -1.58 12.13 11.35
C GLY A 200 -1.59 13.41 12.19
N PHE A 201 -2.76 13.86 12.64
CA PHE A 201 -2.88 15.04 13.48
C PHE A 201 -2.90 14.66 14.96
N THR A 202 -2.14 15.39 15.78
CA THR A 202 -2.38 15.48 17.23
C THR A 202 -3.49 16.48 17.53
N ASP A 203 -4.10 16.42 18.71
CA ASP A 203 -5.13 17.39 19.09
C ASP A 203 -4.61 18.84 19.12
N ARG A 204 -3.34 19.00 19.49
CA ARG A 204 -2.65 20.30 19.42
C ARG A 204 -2.58 20.80 17.98
N MET A 205 -2.11 19.97 17.05
CA MET A 205 -2.04 20.31 15.62
C MET A 205 -3.44 20.67 15.08
N ARG A 206 -4.48 19.92 15.43
CA ARG A 206 -5.85 20.21 14.98
C ARG A 206 -6.31 21.61 15.41
N ARG A 207 -5.97 22.05 16.62
CA ARG A 207 -6.30 23.40 17.11
C ARG A 207 -5.51 24.49 16.41
N GLU A 208 -4.19 24.32 16.29
CA GLU A 208 -3.30 25.28 15.64
C GLU A 208 -3.66 25.48 14.16
N LEU A 209 -3.84 24.38 13.43
CA LEU A 209 -4.27 24.41 12.04
C LEU A 209 -5.64 25.05 11.88
N ARG A 210 -6.62 24.72 12.74
CA ARG A 210 -7.94 25.34 12.68
C ARG A 210 -7.85 26.86 12.82
N SER A 211 -7.07 27.35 13.78
CA SER A 211 -6.90 28.79 13.98
C SER A 211 -6.33 29.45 12.73
N ALA A 212 -5.20 28.94 12.24
CA ALA A 212 -4.52 29.48 11.06
C ALA A 212 -5.38 29.44 9.78
N LEU A 213 -6.20 28.39 9.62
CA LEU A 213 -7.06 28.23 8.45
C LEU A 213 -8.33 29.07 8.52
N THR A 214 -8.85 29.36 9.72
CA THR A 214 -10.05 30.19 9.88
C THR A 214 -9.81 31.61 9.38
N GLU A 215 -8.62 32.17 9.65
CA GLU A 215 -8.19 33.49 9.16
C GLU A 215 -8.03 33.56 7.63
N ARG A 216 -7.97 32.40 6.96
CA ARG A 216 -7.74 32.28 5.51
C ARG A 216 -8.99 31.84 4.76
N THR A 217 -10.15 31.89 5.39
CA THR A 217 -11.41 31.40 4.82
C THR A 217 -11.77 32.17 3.54
N ARG A 218 -12.27 31.44 2.54
CA ARG A 218 -12.82 31.99 1.30
C ARG A 218 -14.18 31.37 0.96
N PRO A 219 -15.01 32.03 0.13
CA PRO A 219 -16.35 31.54 -0.19
C PRO A 219 -16.35 30.27 -1.06
N ASP A 220 -15.33 30.09 -1.89
CA ASP A 220 -15.28 29.08 -2.95
C ASP A 220 -13.91 28.38 -3.05
N SER A 221 -13.84 27.31 -3.85
CA SER A 221 -12.62 26.52 -4.00
C SER A 221 -11.58 27.26 -4.83
N ALA A 222 -10.31 27.21 -4.40
CA ALA A 222 -9.17 27.64 -5.21
C ALA A 222 -8.74 26.57 -6.24
N LEU A 223 -9.32 25.36 -6.16
CA LEU A 223 -8.90 24.22 -6.96
C LEU A 223 -9.48 24.31 -8.38
N HIS A 224 -8.63 24.07 -9.37
CA HIS A 224 -9.03 23.85 -10.74
C HIS A 224 -9.57 22.42 -10.90
N GLY A 225 -10.76 22.31 -11.52
CA GLY A 225 -11.40 21.02 -11.79
C GLY A 225 -12.19 20.42 -10.62
N PRO A 226 -12.75 19.21 -10.82
CA PRO A 226 -13.71 18.64 -9.87
C PRO A 226 -13.04 18.01 -8.64
N VAL A 227 -13.51 18.39 -7.46
CA VAL A 227 -13.28 17.65 -6.22
C VAL A 227 -14.38 16.60 -6.06
N PRO A 228 -14.07 15.32 -5.75
CA PRO A 228 -15.08 14.31 -5.49
C PRO A 228 -16.10 14.79 -4.46
N ARG A 229 -17.40 14.58 -4.73
CA ARG A 229 -18.47 15.03 -3.82
C ARG A 229 -18.26 14.53 -2.40
N THR A 230 -17.80 13.29 -2.25
CA THR A 230 -17.48 12.66 -0.95
C THR A 230 -16.43 13.42 -0.14
N ASP A 231 -15.54 14.15 -0.80
CA ASP A 231 -14.47 14.94 -0.18
C ASP A 231 -14.81 16.42 -0.07
N ALA A 232 -15.67 16.94 -0.95
CA ALA A 232 -16.09 18.34 -0.97
C ALA A 232 -17.22 18.67 0.02
N VAL A 233 -17.95 17.67 0.53
CA VAL A 233 -19.06 17.89 1.47
C VAL A 233 -18.57 18.52 2.77
N GLY A 234 -19.18 19.65 3.12
CA GLY A 234 -18.92 20.35 4.39
C GLY A 234 -17.58 21.06 4.46
N VAL A 235 -16.85 21.17 3.35
CA VAL A 235 -15.56 21.86 3.31
C VAL A 235 -15.73 23.36 3.58
N SER A 236 -14.79 23.87 4.38
CA SER A 236 -14.45 25.28 4.51
C SER A 236 -13.23 25.56 3.65
N TRP A 237 -13.42 26.30 2.57
CA TRP A 237 -12.35 26.62 1.62
C TRP A 237 -11.42 27.68 2.18
N VAL A 238 -10.13 27.60 1.84
CA VAL A 238 -9.13 28.58 2.28
C VAL A 238 -8.29 29.10 1.12
N THR A 239 -7.72 30.28 1.31
CA THR A 239 -6.67 30.79 0.42
C THR A 239 -5.44 29.88 0.49
N PRO A 240 -4.90 29.41 -0.66
CA PRO A 240 -3.88 28.36 -0.73
C PRO A 240 -2.47 28.89 -0.42
N GLU A 241 -2.24 29.28 0.83
CA GLU A 241 -0.99 29.89 1.31
C GLU A 241 -0.13 28.95 2.15
N LEU A 242 -0.72 27.87 2.67
CA LEU A 242 -0.04 26.95 3.58
C LEU A 242 0.31 25.65 2.86
N VAL A 243 1.56 25.22 2.99
CA VAL A 243 2.03 23.93 2.48
C VAL A 243 2.10 22.93 3.64
N ALA A 244 1.63 21.71 3.40
CA ALA A 244 1.74 20.60 4.31
C ALA A 244 2.64 19.52 3.73
N THR A 245 3.49 18.91 4.54
CA THR A 245 4.07 17.60 4.21
C THR A 245 3.10 16.50 4.64
N VAL A 246 2.84 15.58 3.73
CA VAL A 246 2.06 14.36 3.97
C VAL A 246 2.88 13.13 3.63
N GLU A 247 2.75 12.11 4.47
CA GLU A 247 3.16 10.75 4.12
C GLU A 247 2.02 10.05 3.42
N TYR A 248 2.29 9.25 2.40
CA TYR A 248 1.29 8.48 1.67
C TYR A 248 1.88 7.13 1.25
N ARG A 249 0.99 6.18 0.90
CA ARG A 249 1.43 4.84 0.47
C ARG A 249 1.57 4.74 -1.03
N GLU A 250 0.57 5.22 -1.76
CA GLU A 250 0.49 5.11 -3.22
C GLU A 250 -0.15 6.37 -3.80
N GLN A 251 0.09 6.63 -5.07
CA GLN A 251 -0.64 7.62 -5.85
C GLN A 251 -1.52 6.89 -6.88
N SER A 252 -2.79 7.28 -7.01
CA SER A 252 -3.66 6.72 -8.05
C SER A 252 -3.21 7.19 -9.44
N ALA A 253 -3.70 6.50 -10.50
CA ALA A 253 -3.51 6.93 -11.89
C ALA A 253 -4.02 8.35 -12.18
N THR A 254 -4.88 8.89 -11.32
CA THR A 254 -5.40 10.27 -11.41
C THR A 254 -4.64 11.24 -10.51
N GLY A 255 -3.42 10.91 -10.07
CA GLY A 255 -2.56 11.77 -9.26
C GLY A 255 -2.96 11.89 -7.77
N ARG A 256 -3.93 11.11 -7.27
CA ARG A 256 -4.43 11.26 -5.89
C ARG A 256 -3.67 10.42 -4.88
N LEU A 257 -3.34 11.01 -3.73
CA LEU A 257 -2.67 10.32 -2.63
C LEU A 257 -3.60 9.31 -1.95
N ARG A 258 -3.11 8.08 -1.76
CA ARG A 258 -3.80 7.00 -1.03
C ARG A 258 -3.19 6.80 0.35
N HIS A 259 -4.08 6.64 1.32
CA HIS A 259 -3.75 6.55 2.75
C HIS A 259 -2.84 7.68 3.26
N PRO A 260 -3.11 8.95 2.93
CA PRO A 260 -2.26 10.04 3.36
C PRO A 260 -2.38 10.28 4.87
N ALA A 261 -1.27 10.67 5.50
CA ALA A 261 -1.18 11.09 6.88
C ALA A 261 -0.38 12.39 6.98
N PHE A 262 -0.94 13.39 7.67
CA PHE A 262 -0.30 14.68 7.88
C PHE A 262 0.96 14.51 8.74
N LYS A 263 2.03 15.24 8.38
CA LYS A 263 3.29 15.25 9.12
C LYS A 263 3.67 16.62 9.66
N GLY A 264 3.29 17.70 8.98
CA GLY A 264 3.58 19.06 9.44
C GLY A 264 3.31 20.11 8.37
N ILE A 265 3.38 21.38 8.79
CA ILE A 265 3.40 22.53 7.88
C ILE A 265 4.84 22.80 7.44
N ARG A 266 5.01 23.22 6.19
CA ARG A 266 6.28 23.67 5.59
C ARG A 266 6.17 25.16 5.29
N SER A 267 6.72 25.98 6.19
CA SER A 267 6.81 27.43 6.00
C SER A 267 7.98 27.84 5.09
N ASP A 268 8.86 26.88 4.78
CA ASP A 268 10.06 27.02 3.95
C ASP A 268 9.81 26.75 2.46
N ILE A 269 8.59 26.34 2.08
CA ILE A 269 8.22 26.06 0.69
C ILE A 269 7.11 27.02 0.27
N ALA A 270 7.31 27.72 -0.86
CA ALA A 270 6.25 28.54 -1.42
C ALA A 270 5.16 27.64 -2.06
N PRO A 271 3.87 27.95 -1.91
CA PRO A 271 2.80 27.14 -2.48
C PRO A 271 2.97 26.84 -3.98
N ARG A 272 3.51 27.79 -4.76
CA ARG A 272 3.73 27.65 -6.20
C ARG A 272 4.81 26.65 -6.58
N ASP A 273 5.68 26.28 -5.65
CA ASP A 273 6.73 25.28 -5.87
C ASP A 273 6.21 23.84 -5.66
N VAL A 274 4.99 23.69 -5.13
CA VAL A 274 4.35 22.38 -4.93
C VAL A 274 3.68 21.96 -6.23
N VAL A 275 4.39 21.18 -7.05
CA VAL A 275 3.92 20.69 -8.36
C VAL A 275 3.40 19.25 -8.33
N THR A 276 2.61 18.82 -9.33
CA THR A 276 2.02 17.47 -9.48
C THR A 276 2.97 16.34 -9.80
#